data_AF-A0A0G8MQC2-F1
#
_entry.id   AF-A0A0G8MQC2-F1
#
_cell.length_a   1.000
_cell.length_b   1.000
_cell.length_c   1.000
_cell.angle_alpha   90.00
_cell.angle_beta   90.00
_cell.angle_gamma   90.00
#
_symmetry.space_group_name_H-M   'P 1'
#
loop_
_entity.id
_entity.type
_entity.pdbx_description
1 polymer ?
#
loop_
_entity_poly.entity_id
_entity_poly.type
_entity_poly.pdbx_seq_one_letter_code
_entity_poly.pdbx_strand_id
1 'polypeptide(L)' 'MTPEIDAQLKHLADELPDIRRQHPDDFWDVFHARAETITAKADSTEQAAQIVKRIDEMLAAHQLGPADPGA' A
#
# COMPACT_ATOMS: atom_id res chain seq x y z
N MET A 1 -6.02 -13.39 -5.19
CA MET A 1 -6.06 -12.49 -4.02
C MET A 1 -7.22 -12.86 -3.10
N THR A 2 -7.00 -12.87 -1.79
CA THR A 2 -8.04 -13.21 -0.79
C THR A 2 -8.90 -11.98 -0.46
N PRO A 3 -10.17 -12.16 -0.04
CA PRO A 3 -11.03 -11.05 0.35
C PRO A 3 -10.52 -10.30 1.58
N GLU A 4 -9.79 -10.97 2.48
CA GLU A 4 -9.15 -10.31 3.62
C GLU A 4 -8.11 -9.29 3.17
N ILE A 5 -7.21 -9.70 2.27
CA ILE A 5 -6.15 -8.84 1.74
C ILE A 5 -6.76 -7.68 0.93
N ASP A 6 -7.83 -7.92 0.17
CA ASP A 6 -8.56 -6.85 -0.52
C ASP A 6 -9.16 -5.82 0.45
N ALA A 7 -9.75 -6.28 1.54
CA ALA A 7 -10.28 -5.40 2.57
C ALA A 7 -9.17 -4.58 3.25
N GLN A 8 -8.02 -5.19 3.53
CA GLN A 8 -6.87 -4.50 4.10
C GLN A 8 -6.29 -3.44 3.16
N LEU A 9 -6.18 -3.76 1.86
CA LEU A 9 -5.72 -2.79 0.85
C LEU A 9 -6.70 -1.63 0.67
N LYS A 10 -8.01 -1.89 0.69
CA LYS A 10 -9.03 -0.83 0.71
C LYS A 10 -8.94 0.05 1.95
N HIS A 11 -8.70 -0.54 3.11
CA HIS A 11 -8.52 0.21 4.34
C HIS A 11 -7.28 1.11 4.27
N LEU A 12 -6.15 0.57 3.79
CA LEU A 12 -4.94 1.35 3.56
C LEU A 12 -5.20 2.53 2.61
N ALA A 13 -5.95 2.32 1.53
CA ALA A 13 -6.34 3.37 0.58
C ALA A 13 -7.14 4.50 1.23
N ASP A 14 -8.08 4.15 2.10
CA ASP A 14 -8.93 5.11 2.82
C ASP A 14 -8.12 5.94 3.84
N GLU A 15 -7.13 5.30 4.48
CA GLU A 15 -6.25 5.95 5.45
C GLU A 15 -5.14 6.80 4.81
N LEU A 16 -4.76 6.56 3.54
CA LEU A 16 -3.72 7.32 2.82
C LEU A 16 -3.76 8.85 3.01
N PRO A 17 -4.88 9.55 2.76
CA PRO A 17 -4.95 11.00 2.93
C PRO A 17 -4.72 11.44 4.39
N ASP A 18 -5.09 10.59 5.35
CA ASP A 18 -4.91 10.86 6.77
C ASP A 18 -3.47 10.60 7.21
N ILE A 19 -2.85 9.50 6.78
CA ILE A 19 -1.43 9.21 6.98
C ILE A 19 -0.58 10.36 6.42
N ARG A 20 -0.89 10.85 5.21
CA ARG A 20 -0.18 11.98 4.59
C ARG A 20 -0.33 13.29 5.37
N ARG A 21 -1.46 13.47 6.06
CA ARG A 21 -1.70 14.64 6.91
C ARG A 21 -0.95 14.53 8.24
N GLN A 22 -0.94 13.35 8.86
CA GLN A 22 -0.30 13.11 10.16
C GLN A 22 1.22 12.99 10.06
N HIS A 23 1.70 12.36 8.98
CA HIS A 23 3.11 12.02 8.74
C HIS A 23 3.52 12.50 7.35
N PRO A 24 3.67 13.81 7.09
CA PRO A 24 4.07 14.30 5.78
C PRO A 24 5.50 13.91 5.41
N ASP A 25 6.44 13.97 6.36
CA ASP A 25 7.85 13.60 6.16
C ASP A 25 8.08 12.08 6.21
N ASP A 26 7.37 11.37 7.09
CA ASP A 26 7.47 9.91 7.26
C ASP A 26 6.41 9.12 6.48
N PHE A 27 5.69 9.77 5.55
CA PHE A 27 4.56 9.18 4.82
C PHE A 27 4.94 7.84 4.20
N TRP A 28 6.06 7.80 3.48
CA TRP A 28 6.52 6.62 2.78
C TRP A 28 6.97 5.51 3.72
N ASP A 29 7.59 5.84 4.85
CA ASP A 29 8.01 4.86 5.85
C ASP A 29 6.79 4.17 6.50
N VAL A 30 5.81 4.96 6.94
CA VAL A 30 4.55 4.46 7.53
C VAL A 30 3.76 3.66 6.50
N PHE A 31 3.69 4.14 5.26
CA PHE A 31 3.02 3.45 4.18
C PHE A 31 3.69 2.12 3.84
N HIS A 32 5.02 2.09 3.69
CA HIS A 32 5.78 0.88 3.41
C HIS A 32 5.63 -0.15 4.53
N ALA A 33 5.68 0.26 5.81
CA ALA A 33 5.45 -0.64 6.92
C ALA A 33 4.07 -1.33 6.86
N ARG A 34 3.02 -0.58 6.49
CA ARG A 34 1.65 -1.14 6.33
C ARG A 34 1.54 -2.01 5.08
N ALA A 35 2.10 -1.58 3.96
CA ALA A 35 2.14 -2.33 2.70
C ALA A 35 2.91 -3.66 2.85
N GLU A 36 4.04 -3.64 3.56
CA GLU A 36 4.84 -4.82 3.87
C GLU A 36 4.05 -5.80 4.74
N THR A 37 3.35 -5.30 5.78
CA THR A 37 2.50 -6.15 6.64
C THR A 37 1.41 -6.88 5.84
N ILE A 38 0.79 -6.20 4.86
CA ILE A 38 -0.23 -6.81 4.00
C ILE A 38 0.41 -7.80 3.02
N THR A 39 1.56 -7.46 2.45
CA THR A 39 2.28 -8.33 1.50
C THR A 39 2.85 -9.58 2.19
N ALA A 40 3.25 -9.47 3.46
CA ALA A 40 3.75 -10.59 4.27
C ALA A 40 2.68 -11.65 4.56
N LYS A 41 1.39 -11.30 4.46
CA LYS A 41 0.28 -12.25 4.51
C LYS A 41 0.09 -13.04 3.22
N ALA A 42 0.87 -12.75 2.18
CA ALA A 42 0.74 -13.44 0.92
C ALA A 42 1.15 -14.92 1.03
N ASP A 43 0.24 -15.82 0.73
CA ASP A 43 0.51 -17.27 0.74
C ASP A 43 1.38 -17.73 -0.44
N SER A 44 1.64 -16.85 -1.42
CA SER A 44 2.37 -17.20 -2.66
C SER A 44 2.94 -15.96 -3.33
N THR A 45 4.02 -16.15 -4.09
CA THR A 45 4.67 -15.09 -4.89
C THR A 45 3.71 -14.43 -5.86
N GLU A 46 2.80 -15.20 -6.49
CA GLU A 46 1.78 -14.64 -7.39
C GLU A 46 0.78 -13.75 -6.64
N GLN A 47 0.42 -14.13 -5.41
CA GLN A 47 -0.44 -13.31 -4.56
C GLN A 47 0.28 -12.04 -4.11
N ALA A 48 1.57 -12.12 -3.74
CA ALA A 48 2.38 -10.95 -3.44
C ALA A 48 2.47 -9.98 -4.62
N ALA A 49 2.67 -10.49 -5.85
CA ALA A 49 2.68 -9.67 -7.05
C ALA A 49 1.32 -8.98 -7.32
N GLN A 50 0.21 -9.67 -7.06
CA GLN A 50 -1.14 -9.06 -7.15
C GLN A 50 -1.33 -7.95 -6.12
N ILE A 51 -0.84 -8.14 -4.89
CA ILE A 51 -0.89 -7.13 -3.82
C ILE A 51 -0.09 -5.90 -4.22
N VAL A 52 1.17 -6.07 -4.63
CA VAL A 52 2.04 -4.97 -5.06
C VAL A 52 1.41 -4.20 -6.22
N LYS A 53 0.86 -4.89 -7.23
CA LYS A 53 0.15 -4.23 -8.32
C LYS A 53 -1.03 -3.39 -7.82
N ARG A 54 -1.79 -3.91 -6.86
CA ARG A 54 -2.96 -3.19 -6.32
C ARG A 54 -2.57 -1.97 -5.50
N ILE A 55 -1.45 -2.05 -4.79
CA ILE A 55 -0.85 -0.95 -4.06
C ILE A 55 -0.42 0.16 -5.03
N ASP A 56 0.23 -0.19 -6.15
CA ASP A 56 0.62 0.76 -7.19
C ASP A 56 -0.60 1.47 -7.83
N GLU A 57 -1.64 0.70 -8.20
CA GLU A 57 -2.90 1.25 -8.72
C GLU A 57 -3.57 2.22 -7.74
N MET A 58 -3.55 1.90 -6.45
CA MET A 58 -4.08 2.74 -5.38
C MET A 58 -3.28 4.04 -5.25
N LEU A 59 -1.95 3.99 -5.22
CA LEU A 59 -1.12 5.20 -5.17
C LEU A 59 -1.38 6.10 -6.36
N ALA A 60 -1.38 5.53 -7.57
CA ALA A 60 -1.68 6.26 -8.80
C ALA A 60 -3.06 6.95 -8.75
N ALA A 61 -4.07 6.29 -8.20
CA ALA A 61 -5.41 6.87 -8.02
C ALA A 61 -5.42 8.06 -7.04
N HIS A 62 -4.54 8.07 -6.05
CA HIS A 62 -4.38 9.16 -5.09
C HIS A 62 -3.39 10.25 -5.55
N GLN A 63 -2.98 10.21 -6.84
CA GLN A 63 -1.94 11.08 -7.41
C GLN A 63 -0.61 11.02 -6.65
N LEU A 64 -0.39 9.92 -5.94
CA LEU A 64 0.90 9.56 -5.41
C LEU A 64 1.59 8.81 -6.56
N GLY A 65 2.81 9.23 -6.91
CA GLY A 65 3.60 8.54 -7.93
C GLY A 65 3.86 7.07 -7.54
N PRO A 66 4.56 6.28 -8.39
CA PRO A 66 4.99 4.95 -7.98
C PRO A 66 5.63 5.04 -6.59
N ALA A 67 5.33 4.06 -5.72
CA ALA A 67 5.83 4.04 -4.36
C ALA A 67 7.35 4.26 -4.40
N ASP A 68 7.76 5.48 -4.05
CA ASP A 68 9.15 5.94 -4.05
C ASP A 68 9.86 6.14 -5.43
N PRO A 69 10.04 7.39 -5.92
CA PRO A 69 10.98 7.70 -6.99
C PRO A 69 12.42 8.00 -6.50
N GLY A 70 12.77 7.68 -5.25
CA GLY A 70 14.02 8.08 -4.61
C GLY A 70 14.62 7.03 -3.67
N ALA A 71 14.89 5.84 -4.20
CA ALA A 71 15.83 4.88 -3.59
C ALA A 71 17.29 5.24 -3.92
#